data_AF-C3KK27-F1
#
_entry.id   AF-C3KK27-F1
#
_cell.length_a   1.000
_cell.length_b   1.000
_cell.length_c   1.000
_cell.angle_alpha   90.00
_cell.angle_beta   90.00
_cell.angle_gamma   90.00
#
_symmetry.space_group_name_H-M   'P 1'
#
loop_
_entity.id
_entity.type
_entity.pdbx_description
1 polymer ?
#
loop_
_entity_poly.entity_id
_entity_poly.type
_entity_poly.pdbx_seq_one_letter_code
_entity_poly.pdbx_strand_id
1 'polypeptide(L)' 'MCACFVLPSKFRLSYYPHRLESFKALLTEAFYGKMEHSVYGDFQTYVPGQSQAPCYFIHVCKKTA' A
#
# COMPACT_ATOMS: atom_id res chain seq x y z
N MET A 1 -14.63 15.48 45.25
CA MET A 1 -14.41 14.28 44.43
C MET A 1 -14.42 14.71 42.97
N CYS A 2 -13.24 14.84 42.35
CA CYS A 2 -13.12 15.23 40.95
C CYS A 2 -13.27 13.96 40.10
N ALA A 3 -14.33 13.85 39.32
CA ALA A 3 -14.51 12.75 38.38
C ALA A 3 -13.52 12.95 37.22
N CYS A 4 -12.39 12.26 37.28
CA CYS A 4 -11.46 12.17 36.16
C CYS A 4 -12.13 11.28 35.09
N PHE A 5 -12.78 11.91 34.12
CA PHE A 5 -13.37 11.23 32.97
C PHE A 5 -12.21 10.77 32.06
N VAL A 6 -11.74 9.54 32.23
CA VAL A 6 -10.75 8.94 31.33
C VAL A 6 -11.44 8.67 29.99
N LEU A 7 -11.28 9.58 29.02
CA LEU A 7 -11.63 9.28 27.64
C LEU A 7 -10.81 8.06 27.17
N PRO A 8 -11.41 7.06 26.51
CA PRO A 8 -10.67 5.90 26.06
C PRO A 8 -9.67 6.32 24.96
N SER A 9 -8.38 6.07 25.16
CA SER A 9 -7.30 6.35 24.20
C SER A 9 -7.30 5.44 22.96
N LYS A 10 -8.43 4.78 22.67
CA LYS A 10 -8.57 3.79 21.60
C LYS A 10 -9.25 4.44 20.40
N PHE A 11 -8.67 4.27 19.23
CA PHE A 11 -9.27 4.65 17.95
C PHE A 11 -9.30 3.45 17.00
N ARG A 12 -10.21 3.49 16.01
CA ARG A 12 -10.38 2.45 15.00
C ARG A 12 -10.03 3.02 13.63
N LEU A 13 -9.28 2.26 12.86
CA LEU A 13 -9.07 2.49 11.43
C LEU A 13 -9.62 1.30 10.65
N SER A 14 -10.08 1.57 9.44
CA SER A 14 -10.55 0.57 8.49
C SER A 14 -9.84 0.80 7.15
N TYR A 15 -9.43 -0.29 6.50
CA TYR A 15 -8.72 -0.25 5.22
C TYR A 15 -9.39 -1.20 4.24
N TYR A 16 -9.31 -0.88 2.94
CA TYR A 16 -9.67 -1.82 1.89
C TYR A 16 -8.46 -2.74 1.61
N PRO A 17 -8.59 -4.07 1.70
CA PRO A 17 -7.46 -5.00 1.63
C PRO A 17 -7.05 -5.27 0.17
N HIS A 18 -6.44 -4.28 -0.47
CA HIS A 18 -5.94 -4.43 -1.84
C HIS A 18 -4.90 -5.55 -1.93
N ARG A 19 -5.11 -6.48 -2.88
CA ARG A 19 -4.10 -7.45 -3.30
C ARG A 19 -3.16 -6.80 -4.32
N LEU A 20 -1.90 -7.24 -4.34
CA LEU A 20 -0.87 -6.65 -5.18
C LEU A 20 -1.29 -6.57 -6.65
N GLU A 21 -1.70 -7.68 -7.26
CA GLU A 21 -2.06 -7.72 -8.69
C GLU A 21 -3.31 -6.89 -9.01
N SER A 22 -4.32 -6.91 -8.13
CA SER A 22 -5.52 -6.07 -8.29
C SER A 22 -5.17 -4.58 -8.25
N PHE A 23 -4.27 -4.17 -7.35
CA PHE A 23 -3.84 -2.78 -7.26
C PHE A 23 -2.95 -2.36 -8.45
N LYS A 24 -2.10 -3.27 -8.95
CA LYS A 24 -1.35 -3.02 -10.20
C LYS A 24 -2.29 -2.74 -11.38
N ALA A 25 -3.34 -3.55 -11.56
CA ALA A 25 -4.31 -3.35 -12.63
C ALA A 25 -5.01 -1.98 -12.53
N LEU A 26 -5.45 -1.60 -11.32
CA LEU A 26 -6.03 -0.27 -11.07
C LEU A 26 -5.08 0.87 -11.43
N LEU A 27 -3.79 0.74 -11.12
CA LEU A 27 -2.79 1.74 -11.51
C LEU A 27 -2.61 1.77 -13.03
N THR A 28 -2.47 0.62 -13.69
CA THR A 28 -2.34 0.56 -15.15
C THR A 28 -3.53 1.24 -15.84
N GLU A 29 -4.75 0.99 -15.38
CA GLU A 29 -5.96 1.63 -15.90
C GLU A 29 -5.95 3.15 -15.65
N ALA A 30 -5.57 3.59 -14.45
CA ALA A 30 -5.52 5.02 -14.10
C ALA A 30 -4.54 5.83 -14.96
N PHE A 31 -3.48 5.20 -15.47
CA PHE A 31 -2.52 5.81 -16.39
C PHE A 31 -2.81 5.49 -17.87
N TYR A 32 -3.97 4.89 -18.19
CA TYR A 32 -4.33 4.46 -19.56
C TYR A 32 -3.26 3.55 -20.21
N GLY A 33 -2.56 2.75 -19.41
CA GLY A 33 -1.43 1.92 -19.84
C GLY A 33 -0.15 2.70 -20.19
N LYS A 34 -0.13 4.03 -20.07
CA LYS A 34 1.00 4.90 -20.44
C LYS A 34 1.90 5.21 -19.25
N MET A 35 2.53 4.17 -18.73
CA MET A 35 3.45 4.31 -17.60
C MET A 35 4.53 3.24 -17.58
N GLU A 36 5.71 3.61 -17.08
CA GLU A 36 6.68 2.67 -16.52
C GLU A 36 6.27 2.36 -15.08
N HIS A 37 6.21 1.07 -14.73
CA HIS A 37 5.80 0.60 -13.40
C HIS A 37 6.88 -0.26 -12.76
N SER A 38 7.23 0.04 -11.51
CA SER A 38 8.10 -0.79 -10.68
C SER A 38 7.50 -0.98 -9.29
N VAL A 39 7.70 -2.16 -8.71
CA VAL A 39 7.21 -2.49 -7.37
C VAL A 39 8.38 -2.88 -6.48
N TYR A 40 8.39 -2.32 -5.28
CA TYR A 40 9.35 -2.59 -4.22
C TYR A 40 8.63 -3.12 -2.99
N GLY A 41 9.33 -3.92 -2.19
CA GLY A 41 8.87 -4.41 -0.89
C GLY A 41 9.74 -3.80 0.20
N ASP A 42 9.14 -3.05 1.12
CA ASP A 42 9.86 -2.38 2.22
C ASP A 42 11.15 -1.65 1.77
N PHE A 43 11.04 -0.85 0.69
CA PHE A 43 12.13 -0.10 0.05
C PHE A 43 13.24 -0.95 -0.63
N GLN A 44 13.06 -2.25 -0.74
CA GLN A 44 13.96 -3.16 -1.45
C GLN A 44 13.32 -3.74 -2.71
N THR A 45 14.13 -4.26 -3.64
CA THR A 45 13.63 -4.93 -4.84
C THR A 45 12.72 -6.08 -4.43
N TYR A 46 11.52 -6.13 -5.02
CA TYR A 46 10.58 -7.20 -4.76
C TYR A 46 10.64 -8.26 -5.85
N VAL A 47 10.76 -9.53 -5.43
CA VAL A 47 10.66 -10.70 -6.32
C VAL A 47 9.53 -11.60 -5.85
N PRO A 48 8.58 -11.98 -6.72
CA PRO A 48 7.53 -12.94 -6.37
C PRO A 48 8.12 -14.26 -5.86
N GLY A 49 7.61 -14.76 -4.73
CA GLY A 49 8.09 -16.02 -4.13
C GLY A 49 9.34 -15.88 -3.26
N GLN A 50 9.83 -14.67 -2.99
CA GLN A 50 10.90 -14.44 -2.02
C GLN A 50 10.54 -14.99 -0.62
N SER A 51 11.55 -15.41 0.13
CA SER A 51 11.38 -16.07 1.44
C SER A 51 10.70 -15.19 2.48
N GLN A 52 10.93 -13.87 2.44
CA GLN A 52 10.35 -12.90 3.36
C GLN A 52 9.29 -12.05 2.66
N ALA A 53 8.04 -12.15 3.12
CA ALA A 53 6.98 -11.26 2.66
C ALA A 53 7.21 -9.83 3.20
N PRO A 54 7.12 -8.79 2.36
CA PRO A 54 7.24 -7.41 2.83
C PRO A 54 5.99 -6.95 3.59
N CYS A 55 6.16 -6.00 4.50
CA CYS A 55 5.06 -5.36 5.20
C CYS A 55 4.31 -4.36 4.30
N TYR A 56 5.04 -3.70 3.39
CA TYR A 56 4.50 -2.71 2.46
C TYR A 56 4.95 -2.98 1.03
N PHE A 57 4.03 -2.78 0.10
CA PHE A 57 4.33 -2.70 -1.33
C PHE A 57 4.36 -1.24 -1.77
N ILE A 58 5.45 -0.83 -2.38
CA ILE A 58 5.68 0.53 -2.87
C ILE A 58 5.62 0.50 -4.39
N HIS A 59 4.64 1.21 -4.96
CA HIS A 59 4.45 1.31 -6.40
C HIS A 59 5.11 2.60 -6.89
N VAL A 60 6.14 2.49 -7.73
CA VAL A 60 6.80 3.62 -8.39
C VAL A 60 6.29 3.70 -9.82
N CYS A 61 5.60 4.79 -10.12
CA CYS A 61 4.90 5.03 -11.37
C CYS A 61 5.51 6.24 -12.07
N LYS A 62 6.08 6.05 -13.27
CA LYS A 62 6.55 7.16 -14.11
C LYS A 62 5.66 7.24 -15.33
N LYS A 63 4.94 8.35 -15.47
CA LYS A 63 4.07 8.60 -16.62
C LYS A 63 4.91 8.71 -17.89
N THR A 64 4.53 7.97 -18.92
CA THR A 64 5.12 8.10 -20.25
C THR A 64 4.39 9.23 -21.00
N ALA A 65 5.14 10.18 -21.56
CA ALA A 65 4.60 11.33 -22.28
C ALA A 65 3.82 10.90 -23.54
#